data_AF-A0A1G8SR10-F1
#
_entry.id   AF-A0A1G8SR10-F1
#
_cell.length_a   1.000
_cell.length_b   1.000
_cell.length_c   1.000
_cell.angle_alpha   90.00
_cell.angle_beta   90.00
_cell.angle_gamma   90.00
#
_symmetry.space_group_name_H-M   'P 1'
#
loop_
_entity.id
_entity.type
_entity.pdbx_description
1 polymer ?
#
loop_
_entity_poly.entity_id
_entity_poly.type
_entity_poly.pdbx_seq_one_letter_code
_entity_poly.pdbx_strand_id
1 'polypeptide(L)'
;MALIPATILTGFLGSGKTTLLKRILTEAHGQKIAVIENEFGEENIDSDILVTESKEQIIQMSNGCVCCTIREDLREALQLLAAKKRQGLLDFDRVVIETTGLADPGPVAQTFFMDDEIAESYLLDSILTLVDAKHAPQQLNDRQEARRQVGFADQIFISKSELVSAEETEALIHRLKHMNPRAPQQKAHFGDVPLKDIFDLRGFNLNAKLDIDPDFLKEEEAHDHDHAHGENCDHPSHKQEGHGHHHHTDDDVKSFVYKADRPFDPAKLEDFLGAIVNIYGPRMLRYKGVLSMKGTERKVIFQGVHQLMGSDLGPEWGKDEVRQSRMVFIGIELPREILEQGLEQCLV
;
A
#
# COMPACT_ATOMS: atom_id res chain seq x y z
N MET A 1 27.58 2.34 -2.41
CA MET A 1 27.12 0.94 -2.52
C MET A 1 25.70 0.98 -3.05
N ALA A 2 25.19 -0.10 -3.66
CA ALA A 2 23.77 -0.15 -4.00
C ALA A 2 22.94 -0.19 -2.70
N LEU A 3 21.80 0.52 -2.67
CA LEU A 3 20.86 0.47 -1.55
C LEU A 3 20.28 -0.94 -1.41
N ILE A 4 20.07 -1.38 -0.18
CA ILE A 4 19.51 -2.70 0.11
C ILE A 4 17.97 -2.60 0.04
N PRO A 5 17.29 -3.31 -0.86
CA PRO A 5 15.84 -3.31 -0.92
C PRO A 5 15.24 -3.91 0.37
N ALA A 6 14.21 -3.26 0.90
CA ALA A 6 13.45 -3.71 2.05
C ALA A 6 11.98 -3.89 1.69
N THR A 7 11.38 -5.02 2.08
CA THR A 7 9.96 -5.31 1.85
C THR A 7 9.24 -5.41 3.18
N ILE A 8 8.12 -4.72 3.33
CA ILE A 8 7.26 -4.83 4.51
C ILE A 8 6.19 -5.88 4.21
N LEU A 9 6.14 -6.95 4.99
CA LEU A 9 5.10 -7.98 4.93
C LEU A 9 4.07 -7.73 6.03
N THR A 10 2.84 -7.40 5.63
CA THR A 10 1.73 -7.09 6.54
C THR A 10 0.47 -7.87 6.16
N GLY A 11 -0.58 -7.70 6.96
CA GLY A 11 -1.86 -8.36 6.81
C GLY A 11 -2.40 -8.84 8.15
N PHE A 12 -3.72 -8.97 8.26
CA PHE A 12 -4.38 -9.19 9.55
C PHE A 12 -4.02 -10.53 10.21
N LEU A 13 -4.36 -10.69 11.49
CA LEU A 13 -4.08 -11.92 12.24
C LEU A 13 -4.61 -13.16 11.51
N GLY A 14 -3.76 -14.18 11.41
CA GLY A 14 -4.10 -15.45 10.74
C GLY A 14 -4.11 -15.41 9.22
N SER A 15 -3.70 -14.30 8.57
CA SER A 15 -3.71 -14.18 7.10
C SER A 15 -2.72 -15.09 6.37
N GLY A 16 -1.74 -15.66 7.08
CA GLY A 16 -0.72 -16.56 6.53
C GLY A 16 0.66 -15.93 6.35
N LYS A 17 0.96 -14.80 7.02
CA LYS A 17 2.27 -14.10 6.95
C LYS A 17 3.44 -15.03 7.25
N THR A 18 3.43 -15.71 8.39
CA THR A 18 4.47 -16.66 8.76
C THR A 18 4.62 -17.80 7.75
N THR A 19 3.52 -18.26 7.13
CA THR A 19 3.57 -19.31 6.11
C THR A 19 4.26 -18.80 4.84
N LEU A 20 3.93 -17.58 4.40
CA LEU A 20 4.61 -16.95 3.26
C LEU A 20 6.09 -16.70 3.57
N LEU A 21 6.41 -16.20 4.77
CA LEU A 21 7.78 -15.94 5.20
C LEU A 21 8.62 -17.22 5.22
N LYS A 22 8.08 -18.31 5.79
CA LYS A 22 8.72 -19.65 5.78
C LYS A 22 9.01 -20.10 4.36
N ARG A 23 8.07 -19.92 3.44
CA ARG A 23 8.29 -20.28 2.05
C ARG A 23 9.37 -19.43 1.39
N ILE A 24 9.35 -18.11 1.61
CA ILE A 24 10.38 -17.20 1.12
C ILE A 24 11.76 -17.72 1.55
N LEU A 25 11.93 -18.11 2.80
CA LEU A 25 13.22 -18.56 3.35
C LEU A 25 13.64 -20.00 2.96
N THR A 26 12.68 -20.87 2.63
CA THR A 26 12.98 -22.28 2.30
C THR A 26 13.13 -22.54 0.81
N GLU A 27 12.57 -21.68 -0.04
CA GLU A 27 12.62 -21.84 -1.49
C GLU A 27 14.00 -21.44 -2.05
N ALA A 28 14.56 -22.23 -2.97
CA ALA A 28 15.89 -21.96 -3.53
C ALA A 28 15.85 -20.84 -4.58
N HIS A 29 15.68 -19.60 -4.14
CA HIS A 29 15.63 -18.41 -5.02
C HIS A 29 16.99 -17.75 -5.24
N GLY A 30 18.04 -18.22 -4.56
CA GLY A 30 19.41 -17.74 -4.76
C GLY A 30 19.68 -16.32 -4.27
N GLN A 31 18.76 -15.72 -3.51
CA GLN A 31 18.93 -14.42 -2.88
C GLN A 31 19.22 -14.63 -1.40
N LYS A 32 19.99 -13.75 -0.77
CA LYS A 32 20.23 -13.79 0.68
C LYS A 32 19.30 -12.81 1.36
N ILE A 33 18.45 -13.29 2.25
CA ILE A 33 17.41 -12.47 2.89
C ILE A 33 17.73 -12.34 4.38
N ALA A 34 17.72 -11.10 4.88
CA ALA A 34 17.66 -10.84 6.31
C ALA A 34 16.20 -10.60 6.70
N VAL A 35 15.75 -11.20 7.80
CA VAL A 35 14.37 -11.07 8.25
C VAL A 35 14.33 -10.38 9.61
N ILE A 36 13.43 -9.42 9.73
CA ILE A 36 13.07 -8.74 10.95
C ILE A 36 11.63 -9.11 11.29
N GLU A 37 11.45 -9.85 12.38
CA GLU A 37 10.13 -10.17 12.92
C GLU A 37 9.76 -9.17 14.01
N ASN A 38 8.70 -8.41 13.78
CA ASN A 38 8.11 -7.53 14.77
C ASN A 38 6.85 -8.23 15.33
N GLU A 39 7.01 -9.00 16.42
CA GLU A 39 5.91 -9.64 17.17
C GLU A 39 5.54 -8.87 18.45
N PHE A 40 4.25 -8.93 18.82
CA PHE A 40 3.72 -8.50 20.13
C PHE A 40 3.15 -9.75 20.83
N GLY A 41 3.82 -10.27 21.87
CA GLY A 41 3.33 -11.41 22.66
C GLY A 41 4.39 -12.10 23.53
N GLU A 42 3.97 -12.80 24.60
CA GLU A 42 4.87 -13.50 25.56
C GLU A 42 5.29 -14.93 25.14
N GLU A 43 4.72 -15.50 24.07
CA GLU A 43 5.03 -16.87 23.63
C GLU A 43 5.45 -16.93 22.14
N ASN A 44 6.74 -17.17 21.92
CA ASN A 44 7.35 -17.47 20.61
C ASN A 44 6.95 -18.88 20.16
N ILE A 45 5.92 -19.02 19.32
CA ILE A 45 5.61 -20.31 18.66
C ILE A 45 6.22 -20.35 17.25
N ASP A 46 6.39 -19.19 16.61
CA ASP A 46 6.76 -19.13 15.19
C ASP A 46 8.27 -19.24 14.92
N SER A 47 9.11 -18.87 15.88
CA SER A 47 10.59 -18.89 15.78
C SER A 47 11.16 -20.30 15.66
N ASP A 48 10.59 -21.29 16.36
CA ASP A 48 11.03 -22.70 16.28
C ASP A 48 10.83 -23.30 14.89
N ILE A 49 9.93 -22.73 14.09
CA ILE A 49 9.59 -23.23 12.76
C ILE A 49 10.49 -22.60 11.67
N LEU A 50 11.14 -21.47 11.95
CA LEU A 50 11.95 -20.72 10.98
C LEU A 50 13.46 -20.98 11.07
N VAL A 51 13.92 -21.59 12.17
CA VAL A 51 15.35 -21.87 12.43
C VAL A 51 15.78 -23.25 11.89
N THR A 52 15.20 -23.70 10.77
CA THR A 52 15.59 -24.98 10.14
C THR A 52 16.55 -24.77 8.97
N GLU A 53 17.84 -25.03 9.22
CA GLU A 53 18.88 -25.43 8.25
C GLU A 53 19.22 -24.50 7.05
N SER A 54 18.80 -23.23 7.00
CA SER A 54 19.23 -22.30 5.94
C SER A 54 20.40 -21.40 6.35
N LYS A 55 21.20 -20.92 5.39
CA LYS A 55 22.32 -19.96 5.58
C LYS A 55 21.84 -18.53 5.94
N GLU A 56 20.63 -18.41 6.45
CA GLU A 56 19.90 -17.14 6.55
C GLU A 56 19.94 -16.61 7.98
N GLN A 57 19.75 -15.31 8.12
CA GLN A 57 19.99 -14.59 9.37
C GLN A 57 18.72 -13.87 9.80
N ILE A 58 18.07 -14.44 10.82
CA ILE A 58 16.86 -13.92 11.45
C ILE A 58 17.30 -13.06 12.64
N ILE A 59 16.89 -11.79 12.67
CA ILE A 59 17.12 -10.90 13.80
C ILE A 59 15.77 -10.57 14.44
N GLN A 60 15.58 -11.05 15.67
CA GLN A 60 14.38 -10.83 16.45
C GLN A 60 14.45 -9.51 17.24
N MET A 61 13.34 -8.78 17.28
CA MET A 61 13.19 -7.57 18.10
C MET A 61 12.43 -7.88 19.39
N SER A 62 12.72 -7.13 20.46
CA SER A 62 12.14 -7.36 21.79
C SER A 62 10.86 -6.56 22.02
N ASN A 63 9.92 -7.12 22.77
CA ASN A 63 8.63 -6.53 23.13
C ASN A 63 8.75 -5.13 23.76
N GLY A 64 8.17 -4.10 23.11
CA GLY A 64 7.96 -2.78 23.69
C GLY A 64 6.55 -2.27 23.42
N CYS A 65 5.77 -1.98 24.46
CA CYS A 65 4.50 -1.26 24.33
C CYS A 65 4.73 0.22 23.99
N VAL A 66 3.71 0.81 23.34
CA VAL A 66 3.58 2.20 22.86
C VAL A 66 4.18 2.39 21.47
N CYS A 67 3.38 2.90 20.54
CA CYS A 67 3.68 3.20 19.13
C CYS A 67 4.99 3.95 18.81
N CYS A 68 5.77 4.37 19.81
CA CYS A 68 7.12 4.91 19.68
C CYS A 68 8.22 3.83 19.66
N THR A 69 8.05 2.70 20.36
CA THR A 69 9.08 1.65 20.50
C THR A 69 9.32 0.91 19.18
N ILE A 70 8.26 0.57 18.45
CA ILE A 70 8.36 -0.15 17.17
C ILE A 70 9.31 0.55 16.19
N ARG A 71 9.22 1.89 16.10
CA ARG A 71 10.05 2.67 15.18
C ARG A 71 11.50 2.73 15.67
N GLU A 72 11.72 2.92 16.96
CA GLU A 72 13.06 2.98 17.54
C GLU A 72 13.76 1.62 17.45
N ASP A 73 13.08 0.55 17.84
CA ASP A 73 13.59 -0.81 17.79
C ASP A 73 13.88 -1.22 16.34
N LEU A 74 13.01 -0.85 15.38
CA LEU A 74 13.21 -1.17 13.96
C LEU A 74 14.42 -0.43 13.40
N ARG A 75 14.56 0.85 13.73
CA ARG A 75 15.73 1.65 13.37
C ARG A 75 17.00 0.99 13.89
N GLU A 76 17.03 0.61 15.16
CA GLU A 76 18.20 -0.04 15.77
C GLU A 76 18.53 -1.37 15.08
N ALA A 77 17.53 -2.20 14.77
CA ALA A 77 17.72 -3.45 14.04
C ALA A 77 18.30 -3.22 12.63
N LEU A 78 17.76 -2.24 11.89
CA LEU A 78 18.23 -1.88 10.55
C LEU A 78 19.66 -1.30 10.58
N GLN A 79 19.97 -0.44 11.55
CA GLN A 79 21.31 0.11 11.76
C GLN A 79 22.31 -1.00 12.10
N LEU A 80 21.93 -1.94 12.96
CA LEU A 80 22.76 -3.10 13.31
C LEU A 80 23.04 -4.00 12.11
N LEU A 81 22.01 -4.32 11.31
CA LEU A 81 22.15 -5.08 10.07
C LEU A 81 23.09 -4.38 9.08
N ALA A 82 22.93 -3.08 8.89
CA ALA A 82 23.76 -2.29 8.00
C ALA A 82 25.22 -2.25 8.50
N ALA A 83 25.43 -2.05 9.79
CA ALA A 83 26.77 -2.06 10.41
C ALA A 83 27.46 -3.42 10.22
N LYS A 84 26.76 -4.52 10.52
CA LYS A 84 27.33 -5.86 10.36
C LYS A 84 27.59 -6.22 8.90
N LYS A 85 26.75 -5.79 7.95
CA LYS A 85 27.00 -5.95 6.50
C LYS A 85 28.21 -5.14 6.05
N ARG A 86 28.34 -3.87 6.49
CA ARG A 86 29.52 -3.03 6.21
C ARG A 86 30.81 -3.66 6.73
N GLN A 87 30.76 -4.34 7.88
CA GLN A 87 31.89 -5.04 8.49
C GLN A 87 32.17 -6.43 7.87
N GLY A 88 31.33 -6.91 6.94
CA GLY A 88 31.44 -8.24 6.35
C GLY A 88 31.10 -9.40 7.30
N LEU A 89 30.43 -9.10 8.43
CA LEU A 89 30.00 -10.10 9.41
C LEU A 89 28.70 -10.80 8.98
N LEU A 90 27.85 -10.10 8.25
CA LEU A 90 26.60 -10.61 7.67
C LEU A 90 26.61 -10.32 6.17
N ASP A 91 25.97 -11.19 5.39
CA ASP A 91 25.85 -11.01 3.95
C ASP A 91 24.43 -11.32 3.49
N PHE A 92 23.70 -10.29 3.10
CA PHE A 92 22.32 -10.35 2.63
C PHE A 92 22.07 -9.33 1.51
N ASP A 93 21.20 -9.65 0.57
CA ASP A 93 20.86 -8.84 -0.59
C ASP A 93 19.57 -8.04 -0.38
N ARG A 94 18.69 -8.45 0.55
CA ARG A 94 17.47 -7.72 0.92
C ARG A 94 17.09 -7.91 2.38
N VAL A 95 16.17 -7.06 2.84
CA VAL A 95 15.50 -7.21 4.13
C VAL A 95 14.00 -7.46 3.93
N VAL A 96 13.42 -8.36 4.72
CA VAL A 96 11.96 -8.51 4.87
C VAL A 96 11.59 -8.16 6.31
N ILE A 97 10.62 -7.27 6.48
CA ILE A 97 10.10 -6.85 7.77
C ILE A 97 8.70 -7.42 7.92
N GLU A 98 8.53 -8.45 8.74
CA GLU A 98 7.20 -8.90 9.14
C GLU A 98 6.65 -7.99 10.23
N THR A 99 5.47 -7.42 10.00
CA THR A 99 4.73 -6.67 11.00
C THR A 99 3.67 -7.56 11.66
N THR A 100 3.34 -7.34 12.93
CA THR A 100 2.20 -8.04 13.55
C THR A 100 0.90 -7.86 12.79
N GLY A 101 -0.04 -8.80 12.99
CA GLY A 101 -1.35 -8.71 12.36
C GLY A 101 -2.17 -7.47 12.72
N LEU A 102 -1.80 -6.75 13.78
CA LEU A 102 -2.46 -5.53 14.24
C LEU A 102 -1.62 -4.27 13.99
N ALA A 103 -0.41 -4.41 13.43
CA ALA A 103 0.45 -3.27 13.19
C ALA A 103 -0.05 -2.43 12.00
N ASP A 104 0.10 -1.12 12.15
CA ASP A 104 -0.02 -0.15 11.07
C ASP A 104 1.31 -0.12 10.29
N PRO A 105 1.33 -0.39 8.97
CA PRO A 105 2.55 -0.34 8.17
C PRO A 105 3.06 1.09 7.92
N GLY A 106 2.26 2.13 8.16
CA GLY A 106 2.64 3.53 7.94
C GLY A 106 3.89 3.96 8.71
N PRO A 107 3.93 3.84 10.06
CA PRO A 107 5.12 4.17 10.86
C PRO A 107 6.38 3.36 10.48
N VAL A 108 6.21 2.10 10.09
CA VAL A 108 7.31 1.24 9.60
C VAL A 108 7.86 1.81 8.30
N ALA A 109 7.00 2.16 7.34
CA ALA A 109 7.41 2.75 6.07
C ALA A 109 8.08 4.12 6.23
N GLN A 110 7.58 4.97 7.14
CA GLN A 110 8.16 6.30 7.43
C GLN A 110 9.63 6.23 7.88
N THR A 111 10.01 5.14 8.53
CA THR A 111 11.38 4.92 9.04
C THR A 111 12.43 5.00 7.93
N PHE A 112 12.09 4.57 6.71
CA PHE A 112 12.99 4.59 5.55
C PHE A 112 13.22 5.98 4.93
N PHE A 113 12.43 6.97 5.32
CA PHE A 113 12.49 8.32 4.74
C PHE A 113 12.87 9.39 5.77
N MET A 114 12.59 9.15 7.05
CA MET A 114 12.84 10.10 8.12
C MET A 114 14.19 9.91 8.81
N ASP A 115 14.88 8.80 8.57
CA ASP A 115 16.17 8.48 9.18
C ASP A 115 17.26 8.46 8.10
N ASP A 116 18.18 9.41 8.16
CA ASP A 116 19.21 9.60 7.14
C ASP A 116 20.13 8.38 7.02
N GLU A 117 20.48 7.71 8.13
CA GLU A 117 21.38 6.55 8.09
C GLU A 117 20.68 5.34 7.44
N ILE A 118 19.37 5.18 7.68
CA ILE A 118 18.57 4.15 7.03
C ILE A 118 18.41 4.47 5.54
N ALA A 119 18.09 5.72 5.18
CA ALA A 119 17.92 6.16 3.79
C ALA A 119 19.22 6.03 2.96
N GLU A 120 20.39 6.14 3.59
CA GLU A 120 21.69 5.91 2.95
C GLU A 120 22.00 4.42 2.69
N SER A 121 21.36 3.51 3.43
CA SER A 121 21.67 2.08 3.42
C SER A 121 20.60 1.22 2.75
N TYR A 122 19.33 1.63 2.85
CA TYR A 122 18.16 0.86 2.45
C TYR A 122 17.26 1.63 1.49
N LEU A 123 16.50 0.89 0.69
CA LEU A 123 15.41 1.41 -0.13
C LEU A 123 14.16 0.61 0.19
N LEU A 124 13.08 1.26 0.62
CA LEU A 124 11.80 0.59 0.77
C LEU A 124 11.27 0.20 -0.62
N ASP A 125 11.22 -1.10 -0.91
CA ASP A 125 10.77 -1.64 -2.18
C ASP A 125 9.25 -1.64 -2.28
N SER A 126 8.57 -2.24 -1.30
CA SER A 126 7.13 -2.47 -1.33
C SER A 126 6.52 -2.81 0.03
N ILE A 127 5.22 -2.56 0.15
CA ILE A 127 4.35 -3.06 1.22
C ILE A 127 3.47 -4.17 0.65
N LEU A 128 3.73 -5.41 1.04
CA LEU A 128 2.95 -6.59 0.68
C LEU A 128 1.89 -6.86 1.73
N THR A 129 0.64 -6.99 1.30
CA THR A 129 -0.48 -7.23 2.22
C THR A 129 -1.16 -8.56 1.94
N LEU A 130 -1.18 -9.45 2.94
CA LEU A 130 -1.95 -10.69 2.91
C LEU A 130 -3.36 -10.47 3.47
N VAL A 131 -4.36 -10.87 2.68
CA VAL A 131 -5.78 -10.76 3.04
C VAL A 131 -6.41 -12.16 3.04
N ASP A 132 -6.89 -12.62 4.18
CA ASP A 132 -7.58 -13.91 4.32
C ASP A 132 -9.00 -13.83 3.74
N ALA A 133 -9.26 -14.51 2.62
CA ALA A 133 -10.55 -14.46 1.94
C ALA A 133 -11.73 -14.83 2.83
N LYS A 134 -11.54 -15.75 3.79
CA LYS A 134 -12.60 -16.23 4.67
C LYS A 134 -12.99 -15.21 5.73
N HIS A 135 -12.02 -14.47 6.27
CA HIS A 135 -12.24 -13.59 7.42
C HIS A 135 -12.21 -12.10 7.07
N ALA A 136 -11.65 -11.73 5.90
CA ALA A 136 -11.51 -10.35 5.48
C ALA A 136 -12.82 -9.55 5.48
N PRO A 137 -13.98 -10.08 5.04
CA PRO A 137 -15.22 -9.29 5.07
C PRO A 137 -15.56 -8.75 6.46
N GLN A 138 -15.42 -9.57 7.49
CA GLN A 138 -15.66 -9.16 8.87
C GLN A 138 -14.51 -8.29 9.40
N GLN A 139 -13.26 -8.66 9.14
CA GLN A 139 -12.09 -7.91 9.60
C GLN A 139 -12.11 -6.46 9.06
N LEU A 140 -12.45 -6.26 7.80
CA LEU A 140 -12.55 -4.94 7.19
C LEU A 140 -13.74 -4.12 7.76
N ASN A 141 -14.80 -4.77 8.23
CA ASN A 141 -15.90 -4.08 8.92
C ASN A 141 -15.47 -3.59 10.31
N ASP A 142 -14.80 -4.46 11.06
CA ASP A 142 -14.63 -4.29 12.50
C ASP A 142 -13.29 -3.62 12.88
N ARG A 143 -12.30 -3.65 11.99
CA ARG A 143 -10.90 -3.34 12.32
C ARG A 143 -10.30 -2.32 11.37
N GLN A 144 -10.01 -1.13 11.90
CA GLN A 144 -9.35 -0.08 11.13
C GLN A 144 -7.95 -0.51 10.68
N GLU A 145 -7.25 -1.33 11.46
CA GLU A 145 -5.92 -1.83 11.12
C GLU A 145 -5.93 -2.64 9.82
N ALA A 146 -6.93 -3.50 9.63
CA ALA A 146 -7.11 -4.28 8.40
C ALA A 146 -7.31 -3.37 7.18
N ARG A 147 -8.13 -2.32 7.35
CA ARG A 147 -8.39 -1.33 6.29
C ARG A 147 -7.15 -0.52 5.95
N ARG A 148 -6.37 -0.10 6.95
CA ARG A 148 -5.10 0.61 6.76
C ARG A 148 -4.06 -0.25 6.04
N GLN A 149 -3.90 -1.51 6.44
CA GLN A 149 -3.02 -2.46 5.77
C GLN A 149 -3.32 -2.55 4.26
N VAL A 150 -4.60 -2.67 3.90
CA VAL A 150 -5.05 -2.62 2.49
C VAL A 150 -4.70 -1.28 1.84
N GLY A 151 -4.95 -0.15 2.51
CA GLY A 151 -4.69 1.19 1.97
C GLY A 151 -3.20 1.49 1.71
N PHE A 152 -2.28 0.87 2.44
CA PHE A 152 -0.83 1.01 2.23
C PHE A 152 -0.24 0.04 1.21
N ALA A 153 -0.98 -1.00 0.83
CA ALA A 153 -0.46 -2.07 0.00
C ALA A 153 0.04 -1.54 -1.36
N ASP A 154 1.21 -2.03 -1.77
CA ASP A 154 1.67 -1.96 -3.16
C ASP A 154 1.25 -3.22 -3.94
N GLN A 155 1.03 -4.34 -3.24
CA GLN A 155 0.53 -5.61 -3.76
C GLN A 155 -0.34 -6.30 -2.71
N ILE A 156 -1.47 -6.87 -3.13
CA ILE A 156 -2.37 -7.62 -2.26
C ILE A 156 -2.41 -9.08 -2.69
N PHE A 157 -2.16 -9.98 -1.73
CA PHE A 157 -2.32 -11.41 -1.92
C PHE A 157 -3.54 -11.91 -1.13
N ILE A 158 -4.50 -12.49 -1.85
CA ILE A 158 -5.71 -13.03 -1.27
C ILE A 158 -5.47 -14.50 -0.94
N SER A 159 -5.27 -14.80 0.34
CA SER A 159 -5.05 -16.15 0.83
C SER A 159 -6.36 -16.87 1.13
N LYS A 160 -6.32 -18.20 1.18
CA LYS A 160 -7.44 -19.06 1.57
C LYS A 160 -8.71 -18.88 0.73
N SER A 161 -8.57 -18.43 -0.51
CA SER A 161 -9.69 -18.26 -1.44
C SER A 161 -10.40 -19.58 -1.76
N GLU A 162 -9.74 -20.72 -1.56
CA GLU A 162 -10.33 -22.06 -1.67
C GLU A 162 -11.34 -22.39 -0.55
N LEU A 163 -11.37 -21.62 0.54
CA LEU A 163 -12.27 -21.85 1.67
C LEU A 163 -13.62 -21.11 1.53
N VAL A 164 -13.80 -20.34 0.47
CA VAL A 164 -14.98 -19.51 0.20
C VAL A 164 -15.47 -19.73 -1.24
N SER A 165 -16.69 -19.31 -1.52
CA SER A 165 -17.26 -19.36 -2.86
C SER A 165 -16.56 -18.41 -3.84
N ALA A 166 -16.76 -18.64 -5.13
CA ALA A 166 -16.27 -17.74 -6.18
C ALA A 166 -16.92 -16.35 -6.05
N GLU A 167 -18.22 -16.29 -5.74
CA GLU A 167 -18.94 -15.02 -5.56
C GLU A 167 -18.39 -14.22 -4.36
N GLU A 168 -18.12 -14.87 -3.22
CA GLU A 168 -17.53 -14.22 -2.05
C GLU A 168 -16.12 -13.69 -2.33
N THR A 169 -15.32 -14.45 -3.07
CA THR A 169 -13.97 -14.02 -3.48
C THR A 169 -14.03 -12.80 -4.40
N GLU A 170 -14.95 -12.80 -5.35
CA GLU A 170 -15.13 -11.70 -6.30
C GLU A 170 -15.66 -10.43 -5.62
N ALA A 171 -16.58 -10.58 -4.67
CA ALA A 171 -17.04 -9.47 -3.82
C ALA A 171 -15.91 -8.87 -2.98
N LEU A 172 -15.02 -9.71 -2.42
CA LEU A 172 -13.84 -9.24 -1.70
C LEU A 172 -12.88 -8.50 -2.63
N ILE A 173 -12.59 -9.04 -3.83
CA ILE A 173 -11.73 -8.39 -4.83
C ILE A 173 -12.25 -6.99 -5.16
N HIS A 174 -13.55 -6.89 -5.41
CA HIS A 174 -14.22 -5.63 -5.70
C HIS A 174 -14.08 -4.63 -4.54
N ARG A 175 -14.33 -5.06 -3.30
CA ARG A 175 -14.17 -4.20 -2.11
C ARG A 175 -12.72 -3.71 -1.95
N LEU A 176 -11.74 -4.61 -2.05
CA LEU A 176 -10.31 -4.26 -1.95
C LEU A 176 -9.90 -3.26 -3.04
N LYS A 177 -10.43 -3.41 -4.25
CA LYS A 177 -10.17 -2.52 -5.39
C LYS A 177 -10.69 -1.10 -5.13
N HIS A 178 -11.87 -0.97 -4.53
CA HIS A 178 -12.43 0.33 -4.16
C HIS A 178 -11.59 1.03 -3.07
N MET A 179 -11.03 0.26 -2.12
CA MET A 179 -10.16 0.81 -1.08
C MET A 179 -8.78 1.21 -1.62
N ASN A 180 -8.16 0.35 -2.44
CA ASN A 180 -6.84 0.57 -3.01
C ASN A 180 -6.76 0.08 -4.48
N PRO A 181 -7.06 0.96 -5.45
CA PRO A 181 -7.04 0.63 -6.88
C PRO A 181 -5.64 0.61 -7.48
N ARG A 182 -4.60 0.92 -6.68
CA ARG A 182 -3.19 0.86 -7.11
C ARG A 182 -2.58 -0.52 -6.90
N ALA A 183 -3.02 -1.25 -5.89
CA ALA A 183 -2.42 -2.52 -5.52
C ALA A 183 -3.00 -3.64 -6.39
N PRO A 184 -2.19 -4.29 -7.25
CA PRO A 184 -2.66 -5.46 -7.96
C PRO A 184 -3.01 -6.56 -6.96
N GLN A 185 -4.04 -7.34 -7.31
CA GLN A 185 -4.55 -8.40 -6.45
C GLN A 185 -4.23 -9.75 -7.07
N GLN A 186 -3.64 -10.66 -6.30
CA GLN A 186 -3.35 -12.02 -6.73
C GLN A 186 -3.90 -13.02 -5.71
N LYS A 187 -4.64 -14.02 -6.19
CA LYS A 187 -5.02 -15.15 -5.34
C LYS A 187 -3.75 -15.93 -5.01
N ALA A 188 -3.50 -16.12 -3.73
CA ALA A 188 -2.32 -16.79 -3.21
C ALA A 188 -2.72 -18.13 -2.63
N HIS A 189 -2.39 -19.20 -3.34
CA HIS A 189 -2.11 -20.47 -2.70
C HIS A 189 -0.65 -20.42 -2.31
N PHE A 190 -0.36 -20.48 -1.01
CA PHE A 190 0.98 -20.20 -0.51
C PHE A 190 2.06 -21.10 -1.10
N GLY A 191 1.75 -22.23 -1.75
CA GLY A 191 2.70 -23.03 -2.53
C GLY A 191 3.02 -22.55 -3.95
N ASP A 192 2.21 -21.67 -4.54
CA ASP A 192 2.23 -21.41 -6.00
C ASP A 192 2.56 -19.96 -6.40
N VAL A 193 2.53 -19.00 -5.46
CA VAL A 193 2.87 -17.60 -5.77
C VAL A 193 4.34 -17.49 -6.18
N PRO A 194 4.69 -17.05 -7.40
CA PRO A 194 6.08 -16.87 -7.79
C PRO A 194 6.77 -15.79 -6.94
N LEU A 195 7.95 -16.07 -6.39
CA LEU A 195 8.71 -15.09 -5.57
C LEU A 195 9.07 -13.81 -6.33
N LYS A 196 9.15 -13.87 -7.67
CA LYS A 196 9.31 -12.70 -8.54
C LYS A 196 8.14 -11.71 -8.46
N ASP A 197 6.97 -12.15 -8.01
CA ASP A 197 5.77 -11.32 -7.84
C ASP A 197 5.71 -10.74 -6.41
N ILE A 198 6.66 -11.12 -5.54
CA ILE A 198 6.80 -10.66 -4.15
C ILE A 198 7.87 -9.55 -4.04
N PHE A 199 8.97 -9.67 -4.79
CA PHE A 199 10.09 -8.75 -4.72
C PHE A 199 10.24 -7.85 -5.94
N ASP A 200 10.96 -6.74 -5.76
CA ASP A 200 11.35 -5.79 -6.81
C ASP A 200 10.14 -5.12 -7.49
N LEU A 201 9.06 -4.97 -6.72
CA LEU A 201 7.82 -4.29 -7.14
C LEU A 201 8.01 -2.78 -7.30
N ARG A 202 9.04 -2.20 -6.67
CA ARG A 202 9.39 -0.79 -6.83
C ARG A 202 8.22 0.15 -6.52
N GLY A 203 7.39 -0.19 -5.53
CA GLY A 203 6.19 0.56 -5.13
C GLY A 203 6.49 2.01 -4.74
N PHE A 204 7.71 2.26 -4.26
CA PHE A 204 8.22 3.59 -3.87
C PHE A 204 9.22 4.18 -4.87
N ASN A 205 9.44 3.53 -6.01
CA ASN A 205 10.39 4.00 -7.01
C ASN A 205 9.66 5.00 -7.94
N LEU A 206 10.27 6.17 -8.14
CA LEU A 206 9.72 7.30 -8.91
C LEU A 206 9.80 7.08 -10.43
N ASN A 207 9.69 5.84 -10.90
CA ASN A 207 9.81 5.51 -12.31
C ASN A 207 8.44 5.51 -13.01
N ALA A 208 8.22 6.58 -13.79
CA ALA A 208 7.33 6.81 -14.94
C ALA A 208 5.85 6.35 -14.95
N LYS A 209 5.47 5.23 -14.36
CA LYS A 209 4.15 4.64 -14.54
C LYS A 209 3.30 4.78 -13.28
N LEU A 210 2.20 5.52 -13.40
CA LEU A 210 1.02 5.21 -12.59
C LEU A 210 0.26 4.10 -13.26
N ASP A 211 0.52 2.89 -12.78
CA ASP A 211 -0.38 1.78 -13.01
C ASP A 211 -1.53 1.95 -12.01
N ILE A 212 -2.67 2.43 -12.51
CA ILE A 212 -3.97 2.44 -11.82
C ILE A 212 -4.85 1.48 -12.62
N ASP A 213 -5.64 0.66 -11.93
CA ASP A 213 -6.54 -0.27 -12.58
C ASP A 213 -7.50 0.48 -13.55
N PRO A 214 -7.53 0.12 -14.85
CA PRO A 214 -8.36 0.80 -15.84
C PRO A 214 -9.86 0.70 -15.58
N ASP A 215 -10.33 -0.36 -14.91
CA ASP A 215 -11.78 -0.52 -14.67
C ASP A 215 -12.25 0.40 -13.55
N PHE A 216 -11.40 0.69 -12.55
CA PHE A 216 -11.69 1.72 -11.54
C PHE A 216 -11.90 3.09 -12.21
N LEU A 217 -11.10 3.40 -13.24
CA LEU A 217 -11.22 4.66 -13.99
C LEU A 217 -12.51 4.75 -14.84
N LYS A 218 -13.15 3.61 -15.15
CA LYS A 218 -14.43 3.55 -15.89
C LYS A 218 -15.62 3.64 -14.95
N GLU A 219 -15.51 3.09 -13.74
CA GLU A 219 -16.56 3.15 -12.72
C GLU A 219 -16.85 4.58 -12.24
N GLU A 220 -15.83 5.45 -12.15
CA GLU A 220 -16.02 6.87 -11.83
C GLU A 220 -16.80 7.65 -12.91
N GLU A 221 -16.81 7.21 -14.18
CA GLU A 221 -17.62 7.86 -15.23
C GLU A 221 -19.10 7.45 -15.20
N ALA A 222 -19.46 6.41 -14.43
CA ALA A 222 -20.79 5.78 -14.47
C ALA A 222 -21.69 6.07 -13.26
N HIS A 223 -21.20 6.77 -12.23
CA HIS A 223 -21.95 7.01 -11.00
C HIS A 223 -22.13 8.49 -10.66
N ASP A 224 -22.85 9.19 -11.53
CA ASP A 224 -23.55 10.44 -11.20
C ASP A 224 -25.05 10.16 -11.24
N HIS A 225 -25.53 9.35 -10.28
CA HIS A 225 -26.96 9.18 -10.04
C HIS A 225 -27.33 9.88 -8.74
N ASP A 226 -27.47 11.19 -8.91
CA ASP A 226 -28.19 12.10 -8.04
C ASP A 226 -29.66 11.64 -7.99
N HIS A 227 -29.96 10.63 -7.17
CA HIS A 227 -31.35 10.26 -6.87
C HIS A 227 -31.91 11.27 -5.88
N ALA A 228 -32.33 12.42 -6.41
CA ALA A 228 -33.26 13.29 -5.73
C ALA A 228 -34.51 12.49 -5.36
N HIS A 229 -34.66 12.18 -4.07
CA HIS A 229 -35.87 11.58 -3.53
C HIS A 229 -37.02 12.60 -3.61
N GLY A 230 -37.67 12.67 -4.77
CA GLY A 230 -38.97 13.31 -4.95
C GLY A 230 -40.08 12.42 -4.40
N GLU A 231 -40.89 12.98 -3.51
CA GLU A 231 -42.03 12.32 -2.89
C GLU A 231 -43.03 11.76 -3.92
N ASN A 232 -43.52 10.55 -3.65
CA ASN A 232 -44.65 9.84 -4.29
C ASN A 232 -44.52 9.44 -5.77
N CYS A 233 -44.18 8.18 -6.00
CA CYS A 233 -44.56 7.45 -7.21
C CYS A 233 -45.02 6.03 -6.85
N ASP A 234 -46.34 5.82 -6.80
CA ASP A 234 -46.99 4.51 -6.80
C ASP A 234 -46.96 3.93 -8.22
N HIS A 235 -46.13 2.91 -8.48
CA HIS A 235 -46.22 2.13 -9.72
C HIS A 235 -45.95 0.62 -9.48
N PRO A 236 -46.67 -0.30 -10.16
CA PRO A 236 -46.67 -1.72 -9.81
C PRO A 236 -45.62 -2.53 -10.59
N SER A 237 -44.34 -2.14 -10.49
CA SER A 237 -43.21 -2.87 -11.10
C SER A 237 -42.30 -3.62 -10.11
N HIS A 238 -42.59 -3.59 -8.81
CA HIS A 238 -41.82 -4.35 -7.82
C HIS A 238 -42.50 -5.68 -7.47
N LYS A 239 -42.42 -6.66 -8.37
CA LYS A 239 -42.59 -8.08 -8.02
C LYS A 239 -41.23 -8.76 -8.01
N GLN A 240 -40.73 -8.96 -6.80
CA GLN A 240 -39.78 -9.99 -6.35
C GLN A 240 -38.81 -10.56 -7.39
N GLU A 241 -37.61 -9.98 -7.44
CA GLU A 241 -36.38 -10.76 -7.53
C GLU A 241 -35.44 -10.24 -6.44
N GLY A 242 -34.99 -11.15 -5.56
CA GLY A 242 -34.08 -10.85 -4.46
C GLY A 242 -32.70 -10.55 -5.02
N HIS A 243 -32.49 -9.32 -5.48
CA HIS A 243 -31.15 -8.80 -5.64
C HIS A 243 -30.60 -8.56 -4.24
N GLY A 244 -29.59 -9.36 -3.87
CA GLY A 244 -28.79 -9.11 -2.67
C GLY A 244 -28.30 -7.68 -2.75
N HIS A 245 -28.86 -6.81 -1.91
CA HIS A 245 -28.33 -5.49 -1.70
C HIS A 245 -26.91 -5.69 -1.15
N HIS A 246 -25.91 -5.54 -2.02
CA HIS A 246 -24.55 -5.36 -1.59
C HIS A 246 -24.58 -4.17 -0.64
N HIS A 247 -24.47 -4.44 0.66
CA HIS A 247 -24.24 -3.42 1.64
C HIS A 247 -22.97 -2.70 1.17
N HIS A 248 -23.11 -1.48 0.66
CA HIS A 248 -22.02 -0.53 0.65
C HIS A 248 -21.68 -0.28 2.12
N THR A 249 -20.87 -1.16 2.69
CA THR A 249 -20.17 -0.86 3.94
C THR A 249 -19.30 0.33 3.62
N ASP A 250 -19.62 1.46 4.27
CA ASP A 250 -18.88 2.70 4.14
C ASP A 250 -17.51 2.52 4.79
N ASP A 251 -16.57 1.96 4.03
CA ASP A 251 -15.20 1.78 4.47
C ASP A 251 -14.57 3.17 4.70
N ASP A 252 -13.89 3.33 5.84
CA ASP A 252 -13.26 4.61 6.19
C ASP A 252 -12.09 4.92 5.24
N VAL A 253 -11.34 3.90 4.82
CA VAL A 253 -10.31 3.98 3.78
C VAL A 253 -10.97 3.95 2.40
N LYS A 254 -10.86 5.09 1.71
CA LYS A 254 -11.34 5.28 0.34
C LYS A 254 -10.23 5.77 -0.55
N SER A 255 -10.45 5.57 -1.85
CA SER A 255 -9.61 6.13 -2.88
C SER A 255 -10.41 6.98 -3.85
N PHE A 256 -9.76 7.96 -4.47
CA PHE A 256 -10.32 8.69 -5.59
C PHE A 256 -9.20 9.13 -6.55
N VAL A 257 -9.56 9.33 -7.82
CA VAL A 257 -8.63 9.80 -8.85
C VAL A 257 -8.98 11.21 -9.28
N TYR A 258 -7.99 12.09 -9.30
CA TYR A 258 -8.08 13.41 -9.90
C TYR A 258 -7.38 13.42 -11.25
N LYS A 259 -8.06 13.96 -12.27
CA LYS A 259 -7.52 14.12 -13.63
C LYS A 259 -7.59 15.58 -14.03
N ALA A 260 -6.57 16.07 -14.72
CA ALA A 260 -6.59 17.41 -15.30
C ALA A 260 -5.86 17.43 -16.64
N ASP A 261 -6.48 18.07 -17.63
CA ASP A 261 -5.91 18.25 -18.98
C ASP A 261 -5.09 19.54 -19.13
N ARG A 262 -5.02 20.34 -18.06
CA ARG A 262 -4.23 21.56 -17.98
C ARG A 262 -2.97 21.34 -17.15
N PRO A 263 -1.87 22.05 -17.46
CA PRO A 263 -0.66 21.99 -16.63
C PRO A 263 -0.89 22.66 -15.27
N PHE A 264 -0.19 22.16 -14.26
CA PHE A 264 -0.12 22.76 -12.94
C PHE A 264 0.95 23.86 -12.88
N ASP A 265 0.70 24.89 -12.06
CA ASP A 265 1.73 25.82 -11.61
C ASP A 265 2.53 25.18 -10.46
N PRO A 266 3.86 25.03 -10.58
CA PRO A 266 4.65 24.34 -9.57
C PRO A 266 4.56 24.94 -8.17
N ALA A 267 4.59 26.27 -8.05
CA ALA A 267 4.61 26.93 -6.75
C ALA A 267 3.24 26.81 -6.06
N LYS A 268 2.14 27.01 -6.79
CA LYS A 268 0.80 26.85 -6.24
C LYS A 268 0.55 25.42 -5.77
N LEU A 269 0.98 24.43 -6.56
CA LEU A 269 0.77 23.04 -6.23
C LEU A 269 1.60 22.62 -5.01
N GLU A 270 2.84 23.08 -4.90
CA GLU A 270 3.71 22.83 -3.74
C GLU A 270 3.10 23.41 -2.46
N ASP A 271 2.67 24.68 -2.49
CA ASP A 271 2.02 25.34 -1.35
C ASP A 271 0.74 24.61 -0.92
N PHE A 272 -0.10 24.24 -1.89
CA PHE A 272 -1.36 23.55 -1.64
C PHE A 272 -1.14 22.15 -1.05
N LEU A 273 -0.32 21.32 -1.69
CA LEU A 273 -0.04 19.97 -1.21
C LEU A 273 0.69 20.00 0.14
N GLY A 274 1.60 20.96 0.36
CA GLY A 274 2.23 21.17 1.66
C GLY A 274 1.21 21.43 2.78
N ALA A 275 0.24 22.31 2.53
CA ALA A 275 -0.84 22.59 3.48
C ALA A 275 -1.74 21.36 3.73
N ILE A 276 -2.11 20.64 2.67
CA ILE A 276 -2.91 19.42 2.75
C ILE A 276 -2.19 18.34 3.56
N VAL A 277 -0.90 18.10 3.29
CA VAL A 277 -0.10 17.10 3.99
C VAL A 277 0.06 17.46 5.47
N ASN A 278 0.20 18.75 5.79
CA ASN A 278 0.28 19.20 7.18
C ASN A 278 -1.05 18.95 7.94
N ILE A 279 -2.20 19.21 7.30
CA ILE A 279 -3.52 19.10 7.94
C ILE A 279 -4.03 17.65 7.95
N TYR A 280 -3.92 16.95 6.82
CA TYR A 280 -4.54 15.64 6.58
C TYR A 280 -3.53 14.49 6.49
N GLY A 281 -2.23 14.74 6.60
CA GLY A 281 -1.19 13.73 6.44
C GLY A 281 -1.39 12.43 7.24
N PRO A 282 -1.83 12.47 8.52
CA PRO A 282 -2.13 11.24 9.26
C PRO A 282 -3.24 10.37 8.65
N ARG A 283 -4.15 10.97 7.88
CA ARG A 283 -5.26 10.30 7.17
C ARG A 283 -4.91 9.93 5.73
N MET A 284 -3.85 10.51 5.16
CA MET A 284 -3.41 10.21 3.80
C MET A 284 -2.50 8.98 3.81
N LEU A 285 -3.05 7.80 3.54
CA LEU A 285 -2.26 6.57 3.61
C LEU A 285 -1.27 6.51 2.43
N ARG A 286 -1.77 6.65 1.21
CA ARG A 286 -0.94 6.63 0.00
C ARG A 286 -1.44 7.61 -1.02
N TYR A 287 -0.53 8.31 -1.67
CA TYR A 287 -0.86 9.15 -2.81
C TYR A 287 0.27 9.13 -3.84
N LYS A 288 -0.09 9.19 -5.11
CA LYS A 288 0.86 9.20 -6.23
C LYS A 288 0.23 9.90 -7.42
N GLY A 289 1.05 10.49 -8.26
CA GLY A 289 0.58 10.97 -9.55
C GLY A 289 1.67 11.40 -10.50
N VAL A 290 1.25 11.57 -11.74
CA VAL A 290 2.04 12.01 -12.88
C VAL A 290 1.38 13.27 -13.33
N LEU A 291 2.16 14.35 -13.34
CA LEU A 291 1.68 15.70 -13.49
C LEU A 291 2.26 16.30 -14.77
N SER A 292 1.39 16.96 -15.51
CA SER A 292 1.75 17.97 -16.48
C SER A 292 2.02 19.26 -15.71
N MET A 293 3.23 19.80 -15.80
CA MET A 293 3.66 20.98 -15.03
C MET A 293 4.12 22.07 -16.00
N LYS A 294 3.76 23.32 -15.71
CA LYS A 294 4.19 24.46 -16.48
C LYS A 294 5.72 24.59 -16.42
N GLY A 295 6.33 24.78 -17.59
CA GLY A 295 7.78 24.98 -17.71
C GLY A 295 8.61 23.70 -17.84
N THR A 296 7.97 22.53 -17.99
CA THR A 296 8.68 21.27 -18.27
C THR A 296 7.94 20.42 -19.31
N GLU A 297 8.72 19.82 -20.20
CA GLU A 297 8.26 18.85 -21.19
C GLU A 297 8.37 17.41 -20.65
N ARG A 298 8.80 17.25 -19.40
CA ARG A 298 8.91 15.98 -18.68
C ARG A 298 7.73 15.77 -17.74
N LYS A 299 7.35 14.51 -17.55
CA LYS A 299 6.40 14.09 -16.53
C LYS A 299 6.98 14.42 -15.16
N VAL A 300 6.24 15.11 -14.30
CA VAL A 300 6.61 15.23 -12.88
C VAL A 300 5.88 14.14 -12.13
N ILE A 301 6.63 13.29 -11.44
CA ILE A 301 6.08 12.19 -10.66
C ILE A 301 6.13 12.62 -9.21
N PHE A 302 4.99 12.65 -8.54
CA PHE A 302 4.94 12.85 -7.09
C PHE A 302 4.39 11.60 -6.43
N GLN A 303 4.82 11.36 -5.21
CA GLN A 303 4.24 10.34 -4.35
C GLN A 303 4.44 10.70 -2.89
N GLY A 304 3.63 10.08 -2.04
CA GLY A 304 3.83 10.16 -0.61
C GLY A 304 3.11 9.09 0.17
N VAL A 305 3.56 8.96 1.40
CA VAL A 305 3.06 8.04 2.42
C VAL A 305 2.87 8.87 3.68
N HIS A 306 1.65 8.98 4.17
CA HIS A 306 1.34 9.86 5.29
C HIS A 306 1.82 11.30 5.03
N GLN A 307 2.61 11.83 5.96
CA GLN A 307 3.13 13.19 5.96
C GLN A 307 4.37 13.36 5.06
N LEU A 308 4.86 12.28 4.46
CA LEU A 308 6.06 12.31 3.66
C LEU A 308 5.69 12.38 2.19
N MET A 309 6.15 13.41 1.51
CA MET A 309 5.93 13.63 0.10
C MET A 309 7.26 13.87 -0.60
N GLY A 310 7.41 13.34 -1.81
CA GLY A 310 8.54 13.59 -2.69
C GLY A 310 8.10 13.72 -4.14
N SER A 311 8.93 14.35 -4.95
CA SER A 311 8.73 14.46 -6.39
C SER A 311 10.04 14.26 -7.16
N ASP A 312 9.93 13.77 -8.40
CA ASP A 312 11.06 13.58 -9.31
C ASP A 312 10.62 13.80 -10.77
N LEU A 313 11.59 14.03 -11.64
CA LEU A 313 11.39 14.18 -13.08
C LEU A 313 11.39 12.81 -13.75
N GLY A 314 10.21 12.40 -14.19
CA GLY A 314 9.98 11.24 -15.05
C GLY A 314 10.47 11.45 -16.50
N PRO A 315 10.13 10.54 -17.42
CA PRO A 315 10.49 10.65 -18.82
C PRO A 315 9.80 11.85 -19.49
N GLU A 316 10.34 12.27 -20.63
CA GLU A 316 9.67 13.24 -21.50
C GLU A 316 8.29 12.73 -21.94
N TRP A 317 7.34 13.65 -22.07
CA TRP A 317 6.06 13.34 -22.70
C TRP A 317 6.28 12.91 -24.15
N GLY A 318 5.61 11.84 -24.58
CA GLY A 318 5.67 11.43 -25.99
C GLY A 318 5.15 12.51 -26.94
N LYS A 319 5.66 12.55 -28.17
CA LYS A 319 5.26 13.57 -29.18
C LYS A 319 3.76 13.59 -29.48
N ASP A 320 3.13 12.42 -29.43
CA ASP A 320 1.69 12.23 -29.66
C ASP A 320 0.93 11.85 -28.37
N GLU A 321 1.59 11.95 -27.20
CA GLU A 321 0.99 11.61 -25.92
C GLU A 321 0.14 12.79 -25.39
N VAL A 322 -1.10 12.51 -25.01
CA VAL A 322 -1.95 13.49 -24.34
C VAL A 322 -1.37 13.81 -22.96
N ARG A 323 -0.99 15.08 -22.76
CA ARG A 323 -0.48 15.56 -21.46
C ARG A 323 -1.62 15.72 -20.47
N GLN A 324 -1.94 14.63 -19.79
CA GLN A 324 -2.95 14.62 -18.75
C GLN A 324 -2.31 14.33 -17.41
N SER A 325 -2.55 15.21 -16.44
CA SER A 325 -2.21 14.97 -15.05
C SER A 325 -3.16 13.94 -14.46
N ARG A 326 -2.62 12.96 -13.71
CA ARG A 326 -3.39 11.96 -12.99
C ARG A 326 -2.84 11.79 -11.59
N MET A 327 -3.70 11.89 -10.59
CA MET A 327 -3.38 11.77 -9.18
C MET A 327 -4.33 10.76 -8.55
N VAL A 328 -3.81 9.88 -7.71
CA VAL A 328 -4.64 8.99 -6.88
C VAL A 328 -4.33 9.26 -5.43
N PHE A 329 -5.38 9.42 -4.64
CA PHE A 329 -5.31 9.61 -3.20
C PHE A 329 -6.02 8.44 -2.53
N ILE A 330 -5.37 7.80 -1.56
CA ILE A 330 -5.89 6.72 -0.74
C ILE A 330 -5.77 7.18 0.70
N GLY A 331 -6.89 7.25 1.40
CA GLY A 331 -6.89 7.77 2.76
C GLY A 331 -8.17 7.54 3.53
N ILE A 332 -8.12 7.86 4.82
CA ILE A 332 -9.22 7.70 5.76
C ILE A 332 -10.09 8.97 5.72
N GLU A 333 -11.30 8.87 5.18
CA GLU A 333 -12.28 9.98 5.14
C GLU A 333 -11.67 11.30 4.64
N LEU A 334 -10.97 11.24 3.50
CA LEU A 334 -10.32 12.40 2.90
C LEU A 334 -11.36 13.43 2.42
N PRO A 335 -11.10 14.74 2.56
CA PRO A 335 -12.00 15.79 2.08
C PRO A 335 -11.86 15.97 0.56
N ARG A 336 -12.48 15.05 -0.20
CA ARG A 336 -12.38 15.00 -1.66
C ARG A 336 -12.65 16.36 -2.33
N GLU A 337 -13.76 17.02 -2.00
CA GLU A 337 -14.12 18.31 -2.60
C GLU A 337 -13.07 19.40 -2.35
N ILE A 338 -12.48 19.45 -1.16
CA ILE A 338 -11.42 20.42 -0.83
C ILE A 338 -10.17 20.13 -1.65
N LEU A 339 -9.81 18.84 -1.78
CA LEU A 339 -8.68 18.40 -2.58
C LEU A 339 -8.88 18.75 -4.06
N GLU A 340 -10.02 18.42 -4.64
CA GLU A 340 -10.33 18.70 -6.05
C GLU A 340 -10.37 20.21 -6.33
N GLN A 341 -11.06 21.00 -5.50
CA GLN A 341 -11.13 22.45 -5.69
C GLN A 341 -9.76 23.14 -5.54
N GLY A 342 -8.95 22.70 -4.58
CA GLY A 342 -7.62 23.25 -4.39
C GLY A 342 -6.67 22.89 -5.53
N LEU A 343 -6.74 21.66 -6.04
CA LEU A 343 -5.99 21.24 -7.23
C LEU A 343 -6.40 22.04 -8.47
N GLU A 344 -7.70 22.28 -8.67
CA GLU A 344 -8.20 23.07 -9.80
C GLU A 344 -7.65 24.50 -9.79
N GLN A 345 -7.49 25.11 -8.62
CA GLN A 345 -6.90 26.45 -8.46
C GLN A 345 -5.39 26.50 -8.77
N CYS A 346 -4.73 25.34 -8.77
CA CYS A 346 -3.32 25.21 -9.10
C CYS A 346 -3.06 25.08 -10.61
N LEU A 347 -4.09 24.90 -11.44
CA LEU A 347 -3.97 24.78 -12.89
C LEU A 347 -3.77 26.14 -13.58
N VAL A 348 -3.07 26.15 -14.72
CA VAL A 348 -2.73 27.36 -15.50
C VAL A 348 -2.86 27.21 -17.00
#